data_AF-A0AA36J6I0-F1
#
_entry.id   AF-A0AA36J6I0-F1
#
_cell.length_a   1.000
_cell.length_b   1.000
_cell.length_c   1.000
_cell.angle_alpha   90.00
_cell.angle_beta   90.00
_cell.angle_gamma   90.00
#
_symmetry.space_group_name_H-M   'P 1'
#
loop_
_entity.id
_entity.type
_entity.pdbx_description
1 polymer ?
#
loop_
_entity_poly.entity_id
_entity_poly.type
_entity_poly.pdbx_seq_one_letter_code
_entity_poly.pdbx_strand_id
1 'polypeptide(L)'
;MPEYELFYFPITGLGEPIRLAFALGGIPFKDTTPATDETFNDRKAALHPYLPEAGGMPILTIDGKAFAQSRAILRYVGRIAKYEGELLYPTDPMEQLLCDELIEIAEDMRAPIPATFAIQDEEEKKAARAALVAEDGKVAKWLRVLDRKLGESFPTKVTIGALYSWVVVSILRQPTFLDGIPAGHLDKYANITKLPPGNAVADRLWVQGKFAFHFFSPGETNTWGQQEKLRFVFCFCFSRFGGFAGRAATISAKIVLFFRFGGVAGKAVTYTRHLWG
;
A
#
# COMPACT_ATOMS: atom_id res chain seq x y z
N MET A 1 20.75 -14.51 -7.60
CA MET A 1 20.12 -13.19 -7.38
C MET A 1 20.37 -12.83 -5.93
N PRO A 2 20.53 -11.53 -5.60
CA PRO A 2 20.69 -11.10 -4.21
C PRO A 2 19.53 -11.57 -3.34
N GLU A 3 19.82 -11.85 -2.07
CA GLU A 3 18.80 -12.11 -1.06
C GLU A 3 18.30 -10.77 -0.48
N TYR A 4 16.99 -10.53 -0.62
CA TYR A 4 16.34 -9.32 -0.13
C TYR A 4 15.44 -9.63 1.08
N GLU A 5 15.57 -8.85 2.15
CA GLU A 5 14.65 -8.85 3.29
C GLU A 5 14.20 -7.42 3.62
N LEU A 6 12.90 -7.16 3.56
CA LEU A 6 12.31 -5.89 3.96
C LEU A 6 11.76 -6.02 5.38
N PHE A 7 12.33 -5.27 6.31
CA PHE A 7 11.86 -5.18 7.70
C PHE A 7 10.99 -3.94 7.88
N TYR A 8 9.67 -4.15 8.07
CA TYR A 8 8.70 -3.07 8.24
C TYR A 8 7.44 -3.52 8.99
N PHE A 9 6.68 -2.57 9.52
CA PHE A 9 5.40 -2.82 10.21
C PHE A 9 4.36 -3.54 9.33
N PRO A 10 3.36 -4.23 9.94
CA PRO A 10 2.24 -4.86 9.22
C PRO A 10 1.18 -3.83 8.78
N ILE A 11 1.62 -2.69 8.27
CA ILE A 11 0.77 -1.62 7.73
C ILE A 11 1.33 -1.24 6.36
N THR A 12 0.53 -0.51 5.57
CA THR A 12 0.99 0.01 4.28
C THR A 12 2.15 0.99 4.48
N GLY A 13 1.86 2.17 5.03
CA GLY A 13 2.86 3.18 5.40
C GLY A 13 3.91 3.44 4.32
N LEU A 14 5.15 3.64 4.75
CA LEU A 14 6.30 3.91 3.87
C LEU A 14 6.97 2.64 3.32
N GLY A 15 6.58 1.46 3.79
CA GLY A 15 7.09 0.17 3.30
C GLY A 15 6.32 -0.34 2.08
N GLU A 16 5.05 -0.01 1.96
CA GLU A 16 4.19 -0.46 0.85
C GLU A 16 4.73 -0.10 -0.53
N PRO A 17 5.27 1.11 -0.79
CA PRO A 17 5.80 1.41 -2.11
C PRO A 17 6.92 0.46 -2.53
N ILE A 18 7.73 0.01 -1.56
CA ILE A 18 8.85 -0.91 -1.77
C ILE A 18 8.32 -2.33 -2.01
N ARG A 19 7.34 -2.78 -1.21
CA ARG A 19 6.66 -4.09 -1.40
C ARG A 19 6.06 -4.19 -2.81
N LEU A 20 5.33 -3.16 -3.23
CA LEU A 20 4.72 -3.11 -4.55
C LEU A 20 5.77 -3.09 -5.67
N ALA A 21 6.87 -2.36 -5.50
CA ALA A 21 7.95 -2.34 -6.50
C ALA A 21 8.60 -3.72 -6.67
N PHE A 22 8.89 -4.44 -5.58
CA PHE A 22 9.37 -5.83 -5.65
C PHE A 22 8.35 -6.75 -6.32
N ALA A 23 7.07 -6.66 -5.92
CA ALA A 23 5.99 -7.50 -6.44
C ALA A 23 5.75 -7.28 -7.94
N LEU A 24 5.68 -6.03 -8.40
CA LEU A 24 5.55 -5.68 -9.81
C LEU A 24 6.76 -6.15 -10.62
N GLY A 25 7.96 -6.02 -10.05
CA GLY A 25 9.21 -6.52 -10.64
C GLY A 25 9.32 -8.05 -10.69
N GLY A 26 8.43 -8.79 -10.02
CA GLY A 26 8.56 -10.24 -9.86
C GLY A 26 9.83 -10.64 -9.11
N ILE A 27 10.38 -9.75 -8.29
CA ILE A 27 11.62 -9.97 -7.55
C ILE A 27 11.29 -10.62 -6.20
N PRO A 28 11.81 -11.82 -5.90
CA PRO A 28 11.61 -12.46 -4.61
C PRO A 28 12.24 -11.63 -3.49
N PHE A 29 11.50 -11.43 -2.40
CA PHE A 29 12.00 -10.82 -1.17
C PHE A 29 11.25 -11.40 0.03
N LYS A 30 11.89 -11.38 1.19
CA LYS A 30 11.27 -11.73 2.47
C LYS A 30 10.66 -10.46 3.09
N ASP A 31 9.35 -10.45 3.32
CA ASP A 31 8.66 -9.37 4.05
C ASP A 31 8.60 -9.72 5.53
N THR A 32 9.52 -9.16 6.31
CA THR A 32 9.62 -9.43 7.75
C THR A 32 8.87 -8.36 8.51
N THR A 33 7.74 -8.78 9.06
CA THR A 33 6.96 -8.00 10.01
C THR A 33 7.47 -8.27 11.43
N PRO A 34 7.98 -7.27 12.15
CA PRO A 34 8.34 -7.46 13.54
C PRO A 34 7.12 -7.66 14.43
N ALA A 35 7.24 -8.58 15.38
CA ALA A 35 6.37 -8.59 16.55
C ALA A 35 6.64 -7.32 17.38
N THR A 36 5.58 -6.64 17.80
CA THR A 36 5.66 -5.45 18.65
C THR A 36 5.73 -5.90 20.11
N ASP A 37 6.77 -6.67 20.41
CA ASP A 37 7.10 -7.16 21.76
C ASP A 37 8.21 -6.31 22.39
N GLU A 38 8.61 -6.62 23.62
CA GLU A 38 9.65 -5.89 24.36
C GLU A 38 11.00 -5.87 23.63
N THR A 39 11.25 -6.86 22.77
CA THR A 39 12.51 -6.98 22.00
C THR A 39 12.48 -6.21 20.68
N PHE A 40 11.34 -5.60 20.31
CA PHE A 40 11.18 -4.87 19.05
C PHE A 40 12.24 -3.77 18.87
N ASN A 41 12.44 -2.94 19.89
CA ASN A 41 13.39 -1.83 19.84
C ASN A 41 14.83 -2.33 19.69
N ASP A 42 15.19 -3.40 20.41
CA ASP A 42 16.52 -4.00 20.33
C ASP A 42 16.79 -4.62 18.96
N ARG A 43 15.83 -5.37 18.41
CA ARG A 43 15.95 -5.95 17.05
C ARG A 43 16.09 -4.87 16.00
N LYS A 44 15.29 -3.81 16.11
CA LYS A 44 15.35 -2.65 15.22
C LYS A 44 16.71 -1.96 15.32
N ALA A 45 17.21 -1.69 16.53
CA ALA A 45 18.51 -1.08 16.75
C ALA A 45 19.66 -1.96 16.22
N ALA A 46 19.58 -3.28 16.41
CA ALA A 46 20.58 -4.23 15.95
C ALA A 46 20.64 -4.35 14.42
N LEU A 47 19.49 -4.23 13.73
CA LEU A 47 19.42 -4.31 12.28
C LEU A 47 19.74 -2.97 11.60
N HIS A 48 19.49 -1.85 12.26
CA HIS A 48 19.58 -0.53 11.65
C HIS A 48 21.04 -0.19 11.27
N PRO A 49 21.30 0.28 10.04
CA PRO A 49 22.67 0.54 9.57
C PRO A 49 23.29 1.83 10.10
N TYR A 50 22.50 2.66 10.79
CA TYR A 50 22.94 3.90 11.43
C TYR A 50 22.84 3.77 12.95
N LEU A 51 23.21 4.84 13.67
CA LEU A 51 23.15 4.90 15.12
C LEU A 51 21.78 4.43 15.67
N PRO A 52 21.73 3.77 16.84
CA PRO A 52 20.49 3.26 17.43
C PRO A 52 19.38 4.32 17.54
N GLU A 53 19.73 5.60 17.74
CA GLU A 53 18.75 6.69 17.86
C GLU A 53 18.16 7.12 16.51
N ALA A 54 18.82 6.82 15.39
CA ALA A 54 18.36 7.20 14.06
C ALA A 54 17.05 6.47 13.66
N GLY A 55 16.74 5.34 14.30
CA GLY A 55 15.38 4.87 14.60
C GLY A 55 14.37 4.75 13.44
N GLY A 56 14.80 4.75 12.18
CA GLY A 56 13.90 4.75 11.02
C GLY A 56 13.55 3.34 10.56
N MET A 57 12.32 3.15 10.11
CA MET A 57 11.94 2.00 9.27
C MET A 57 11.20 2.55 8.05
N PRO A 58 11.23 1.87 6.89
CA PRO A 58 11.71 0.52 6.61
C PRO A 58 13.24 0.36 6.59
N ILE A 59 13.68 -0.88 6.82
CA ILE A 59 15.06 -1.33 6.64
C ILE A 59 15.06 -2.43 5.56
N LEU A 60 15.89 -2.30 4.53
CA LEU A 60 16.11 -3.34 3.53
C LEU A 60 17.49 -3.97 3.74
N THR A 61 17.54 -5.28 3.88
CA THR A 61 18.78 -6.06 3.86
C THR A 61 19.01 -6.61 2.46
N ILE A 62 20.23 -6.46 1.94
CA ILE A 62 20.70 -7.01 0.67
C ILE A 62 21.94 -7.85 0.97
N ASP A 63 21.85 -9.18 0.79
CA ASP A 63 22.95 -10.11 1.08
C ASP A 63 23.55 -9.89 2.49
N GLY A 64 22.69 -9.73 3.49
CA GLY A 64 23.07 -9.50 4.90
C GLY A 64 23.46 -8.06 5.24
N LYS A 65 23.59 -7.14 4.27
CA LYS A 65 23.88 -5.72 4.52
C LYS A 65 22.61 -4.88 4.61
N ALA A 66 22.42 -4.18 5.72
CA ALA A 66 21.25 -3.34 5.96
C ALA A 66 21.35 -1.93 5.35
N PHE A 67 20.22 -1.41 4.89
CA PHE A 67 20.02 -0.07 4.35
C PHE A 67 18.71 0.51 4.88
N ALA A 68 18.68 1.81 5.17
CA ALA A 68 17.48 2.51 5.64
C ALA A 68 17.15 3.69 4.71
N GLN A 69 16.09 4.44 5.03
CA GLN A 69 15.45 5.49 4.22
C GLN A 69 14.56 4.95 3.09
N SER A 70 13.25 4.96 3.31
CA SER A 70 12.24 4.40 2.41
C SER A 70 12.39 4.87 0.96
N ARG A 71 12.59 6.17 0.74
CA ARG A 71 12.70 6.75 -0.61
C ARG A 71 13.99 6.34 -1.32
N ALA A 72 15.10 6.20 -0.58
CA ALA A 72 16.36 5.70 -1.14
C ALA A 72 16.25 4.23 -1.53
N ILE A 73 15.66 3.42 -0.65
CA ILE A 73 15.36 2.00 -0.91
C ILE A 73 14.44 1.86 -2.13
N LEU A 74 13.35 2.64 -2.20
CA LEU A 74 12.41 2.61 -3.33
C LEU A 74 13.11 2.94 -4.65
N ARG A 75 14.00 3.94 -4.68
CA ARG A 75 14.81 4.26 -5.87
C ARG A 75 15.72 3.10 -6.24
N TYR A 76 16.35 2.43 -5.27
CA TYR A 76 17.17 1.25 -5.56
C TYR A 76 16.33 0.14 -6.20
N VAL A 77 15.21 -0.24 -5.58
CA VAL A 77 14.32 -1.29 -6.09
C VAL A 77 13.77 -0.90 -7.47
N GLY A 78 13.41 0.36 -7.68
CA GLY A 78 12.94 0.86 -8.96
C GLY A 78 13.95 0.72 -10.11
N ARG A 79 15.28 0.76 -9.82
CA ARG A 79 16.32 0.56 -10.83
C ARG A 79 16.48 -0.89 -11.28
N ILE A 80 15.99 -1.85 -10.49
CA ILE A 80 16.13 -3.28 -10.77
C ILE A 80 14.80 -3.94 -11.12
N ALA A 81 13.68 -3.39 -10.65
CA ALA A 81 12.34 -3.89 -10.92
C ALA A 81 11.86 -3.46 -12.30
N LYS A 82 11.38 -4.43 -13.09
CA LYS A 82 10.76 -4.20 -14.38
C LYS A 82 9.31 -4.65 -14.37
N TYR A 83 8.43 -3.81 -14.87
CA TYR A 83 7.02 -4.13 -15.08
C TYR A 83 6.66 -3.85 -16.54
N GLU A 84 6.03 -4.82 -17.21
CA GLU A 84 5.69 -4.74 -18.64
C GLU A 84 6.91 -4.42 -19.54
N GLY A 85 8.10 -4.90 -19.16
CA GLY A 85 9.35 -4.73 -19.90
C GLY A 85 10.12 -3.45 -19.59
N GLU A 86 9.52 -2.53 -18.84
CA GLU A 86 10.06 -1.20 -18.52
C GLU A 86 10.53 -1.13 -17.07
N LEU A 87 11.58 -0.34 -16.79
CA LEU A 87 12.03 -0.10 -15.41
C LEU A 87 11.00 0.76 -14.65
N LEU A 88 10.74 0.41 -13.39
CA LEU A 88 9.90 1.23 -12.52
C LEU A 88 10.54 2.58 -12.17
N TYR A 89 11.88 2.67 -12.22
CA TYR A 89 12.59 3.93 -12.19
C TYR A 89 13.39 4.08 -13.49
N PRO A 90 12.97 4.98 -14.40
CA PRO A 90 13.60 5.16 -15.70
C PRO A 90 15.08 5.54 -15.62
N THR A 91 15.78 5.42 -16.76
CA THR A 91 17.19 5.82 -16.89
C THR A 91 17.36 7.22 -17.47
N ASP A 92 16.34 7.75 -18.16
CA ASP A 92 16.38 9.11 -18.67
C ASP A 92 16.39 10.12 -17.50
N PRO A 93 17.33 11.08 -17.45
CA PRO A 93 17.44 12.01 -16.33
C PRO A 93 16.19 12.87 -16.10
N MET A 94 15.48 13.25 -17.18
CA MET A 94 14.26 14.04 -17.03
C MET A 94 13.10 13.20 -16.51
N GLU A 95 12.96 11.97 -16.96
CA GLU A 95 11.97 11.04 -16.38
C GLU A 95 12.27 10.71 -14.92
N GLN A 96 13.54 10.59 -14.54
CA GLN A 96 13.95 10.42 -13.14
C GLN A 96 13.56 11.64 -12.29
N LEU A 97 13.85 12.85 -12.77
CA LEU A 97 13.47 14.09 -12.10
C LEU A 97 11.96 14.15 -11.85
N LEU A 98 11.14 13.80 -12.85
CA LEU A 98 9.69 13.78 -12.72
C LEU A 98 9.20 12.73 -11.71
N CYS A 99 9.84 11.56 -11.66
CA CYS A 99 9.54 10.55 -10.65
C CYS A 99 9.85 11.07 -9.24
N ASP A 100 11.03 11.67 -9.07
CA ASP A 100 11.49 12.17 -7.77
C ASP A 100 10.65 13.35 -7.30
N GLU A 101 10.33 14.29 -8.18
CA GLU A 101 9.45 15.42 -7.88
C GLU A 101 8.08 14.96 -7.36
N LEU A 102 7.47 13.94 -7.99
CA LEU A 102 6.22 13.36 -7.51
C LEU A 102 6.37 12.71 -6.11
N ILE A 103 7.47 11.99 -5.87
CA ILE A 103 7.77 11.40 -4.56
C ILE A 103 7.84 12.48 -3.47
N GLU A 104 8.61 13.55 -3.73
CA GLU A 104 8.80 14.61 -2.75
C GLU A 104 7.52 15.41 -2.50
N ILE A 105 6.72 15.73 -3.53
CA ILE A 105 5.42 16.40 -3.35
C ILE A 105 4.47 15.55 -2.51
N ALA A 106 4.41 14.24 -2.78
CA ALA A 106 3.58 13.32 -2.00
C ALA A 106 4.08 13.21 -0.55
N GLU A 107 5.38 13.22 -0.31
CA GLU A 107 5.96 13.20 1.03
C GLU A 107 5.67 14.50 1.79
N ASP A 108 5.78 15.67 1.15
CA ASP A 108 5.41 16.96 1.73
C ASP A 108 3.91 17.01 2.11
N MET A 109 3.06 16.37 1.29
CA MET A 109 1.65 16.17 1.61
C MET A 109 1.46 15.31 2.86
N ARG A 110 2.23 14.23 3.01
CA ARG A 110 2.12 13.27 4.13
C ARG A 110 2.74 13.79 5.42
N ALA A 111 3.78 14.62 5.34
CA ALA A 111 4.63 15.02 6.46
C ALA A 111 3.88 15.56 7.70
N PRO A 112 2.73 16.25 7.58
CA PRO A 112 1.95 16.68 8.75
C PRO A 112 1.20 15.56 9.49
N ILE A 113 0.91 14.44 8.82
CA ILE A 113 0.05 13.36 9.34
C ILE A 113 0.65 12.66 10.57
N PRO A 114 1.95 12.28 10.61
CA PRO A 114 2.56 11.60 11.75
C PRO A 114 2.36 12.27 13.12
N ALA A 115 2.30 13.61 13.16
CA ALA A 115 2.10 14.34 14.42
C ALA A 115 0.74 14.02 15.09
N THR A 116 -0.25 13.60 14.30
CA THR A 116 -1.59 13.26 14.82
C THR A 116 -1.62 11.96 15.63
N PHE A 117 -0.64 11.07 15.47
CA PHE A 117 -0.58 9.81 16.23
C PHE A 117 -0.19 10.00 17.69
N ALA A 118 0.44 11.14 18.03
CA ALA A 118 0.79 11.47 19.41
C ALA A 118 -0.40 12.00 20.23
N ILE A 119 -1.47 12.46 19.56
CA ILE A 119 -2.68 12.96 20.23
C ILE A 119 -3.39 11.79 20.92
N GLN A 120 -3.65 11.90 22.22
CA GLN A 120 -4.27 10.82 23.00
C GLN A 120 -5.79 10.87 22.93
N ASP A 121 -6.37 12.07 23.03
CA ASP A 121 -7.81 12.25 22.91
C ASP A 121 -8.30 11.92 21.50
N GLU A 122 -9.30 11.04 21.39
CA GLU A 122 -9.78 10.55 20.10
C GLU A 122 -10.50 11.62 19.28
N GLU A 123 -11.28 12.50 19.92
CA GLU A 123 -12.05 13.53 19.24
C GLU A 123 -11.14 14.67 18.78
N GLU A 124 -10.17 15.07 19.61
CA GLU A 124 -9.10 15.99 19.24
C GLU A 124 -8.28 15.43 18.07
N LYS A 125 -7.95 14.14 18.08
CA LYS A 125 -7.22 13.47 16.98
C LYS A 125 -8.01 13.51 15.68
N LYS A 126 -9.30 13.18 15.72
CA LYS A 126 -10.19 13.22 14.55
C LYS A 126 -10.32 14.64 14.03
N ALA A 127 -10.52 15.62 14.90
CA ALA A 127 -10.60 17.04 14.53
C ALA A 127 -9.30 17.55 13.92
N ALA A 128 -8.13 17.19 14.49
CA ALA A 128 -6.83 17.55 13.94
C ALA A 128 -6.61 16.95 12.54
N ARG A 129 -6.99 15.68 12.33
CA ARG A 129 -6.93 15.01 11.02
C ARG A 129 -7.88 15.63 10.00
N ALA A 130 -9.09 16.02 10.41
CA ALA A 130 -10.02 16.77 9.55
C ALA A 130 -9.44 18.13 9.13
N ALA A 131 -8.84 18.86 10.08
CA ALA A 131 -8.23 20.16 9.84
C ALA A 131 -7.03 20.09 8.88
N LEU A 132 -6.29 18.97 8.84
CA LEU A 132 -5.20 18.78 7.88
C LEU A 132 -5.66 18.91 6.43
N VAL A 133 -6.85 18.37 6.11
CA VAL A 133 -7.41 18.31 4.74
C VAL A 133 -8.47 19.38 4.46
N ALA A 134 -8.79 20.23 5.45
CA ALA A 134 -9.61 21.43 5.27
C ALA A 134 -8.96 22.40 4.27
N GLU A 135 -9.71 23.37 3.74
CA GLU A 135 -9.26 24.22 2.62
C GLU A 135 -7.94 24.98 2.86
N ASP A 136 -7.72 25.44 4.09
CA ASP A 136 -6.51 26.10 4.60
C ASP A 136 -5.53 25.15 5.31
N GLY A 137 -5.87 23.85 5.35
CA GLY A 137 -5.10 22.81 6.02
C GLY A 137 -3.73 22.55 5.40
N LYS A 138 -2.78 22.09 6.24
CA LYS A 138 -1.39 21.81 5.85
C LYS A 138 -1.28 20.78 4.72
N VAL A 139 -2.18 19.79 4.70
CA VAL A 139 -2.22 18.73 3.67
C VAL A 139 -2.94 19.22 2.41
N ALA A 140 -3.98 20.05 2.54
CA ALA A 140 -4.73 20.57 1.39
C ALA A 140 -3.90 21.46 0.45
N LYS A 141 -2.93 22.22 0.97
CA LYS A 141 -1.94 22.92 0.13
C LYS A 141 -1.26 21.96 -0.84
N TRP A 142 -0.73 20.85 -0.33
CA TRP A 142 0.02 19.89 -1.12
C TRP A 142 -0.85 18.99 -1.99
N LEU A 143 -2.10 18.72 -1.59
CA LEU A 143 -3.08 18.09 -2.48
C LEU A 143 -3.34 18.95 -3.72
N ARG A 144 -3.46 20.28 -3.60
CA ARG A 144 -3.58 21.18 -4.77
C ARG A 144 -2.34 21.13 -5.66
N VAL A 145 -1.14 21.11 -5.07
CA VAL A 145 0.13 21.02 -5.82
C VAL A 145 0.22 19.70 -6.57
N LEU A 146 -0.04 18.58 -5.89
CA LEU A 146 -0.02 17.24 -6.49
C LEU A 146 -1.05 17.11 -7.60
N ASP A 147 -2.27 17.60 -7.40
CA ASP A 147 -3.33 17.56 -8.41
C ASP A 147 -2.97 18.36 -9.66
N ARG A 148 -2.37 19.55 -9.50
CA ARG A 148 -1.85 20.33 -10.62
C ARG A 148 -0.74 19.58 -11.35
N LYS A 149 0.23 19.03 -10.62
CA LYS A 149 1.36 18.30 -11.22
C LYS A 149 0.90 17.10 -12.04
N LEU A 150 -0.05 16.34 -11.50
CA LEU A 150 -0.69 15.22 -12.20
C LEU A 150 -1.49 15.68 -13.43
N GLY A 151 -2.00 16.91 -13.45
CA GLY A 151 -2.67 17.50 -14.61
C GLY A 151 -1.72 17.92 -15.73
N GLU A 152 -0.52 18.40 -15.40
CA GLU A 152 0.52 18.76 -16.36
C GLU A 152 1.13 17.52 -17.02
N SER A 153 1.39 16.48 -16.23
CA SER A 153 2.01 15.24 -16.71
C SER A 153 1.52 14.06 -15.89
N PHE A 154 0.38 13.49 -16.30
CA PHE A 154 -0.14 12.28 -15.64
C PHE A 154 0.74 11.07 -16.01
N PRO A 155 1.19 10.25 -15.03
CA PRO A 155 1.98 9.07 -15.34
C PRO A 155 1.22 8.08 -16.23
N THR A 156 1.73 7.84 -17.43
CA THR A 156 1.17 6.88 -18.39
C THR A 156 1.77 5.48 -18.24
N LYS A 157 2.95 5.39 -17.60
CA LYS A 157 3.62 4.16 -17.19
C LYS A 157 3.63 4.04 -15.67
N VAL A 158 3.69 2.81 -15.16
CA VAL A 158 3.87 2.58 -13.72
C VAL A 158 5.32 2.89 -13.36
N THR A 159 5.54 3.99 -12.64
CA THR A 159 6.86 4.36 -12.10
C THR A 159 6.85 4.40 -10.58
N ILE A 160 8.02 4.45 -9.96
CA ILE A 160 8.13 4.63 -8.50
C ILE A 160 7.47 5.93 -8.03
N GLY A 161 7.47 6.98 -8.86
CA GLY A 161 6.81 8.26 -8.54
C GLY A 161 5.28 8.13 -8.52
N ALA A 162 4.72 7.46 -9.52
CA ALA A 162 3.29 7.17 -9.58
C ALA A 162 2.85 6.26 -8.43
N LEU A 163 3.62 5.21 -8.17
CA LEU A 163 3.37 4.20 -7.14
C LEU A 163 3.44 4.82 -5.74
N TYR A 164 4.46 5.63 -5.45
CA TYR A 164 4.56 6.34 -4.18
C TYR A 164 3.42 7.33 -3.97
N SER A 165 3.13 8.17 -4.98
CA SER A 165 2.03 9.14 -4.93
C SER A 165 0.70 8.46 -4.64
N TRP A 166 0.44 7.33 -5.29
CA TRP A 166 -0.75 6.52 -5.06
C TRP A 166 -0.83 6.02 -3.62
N VAL A 167 0.19 5.31 -3.14
CA VAL A 167 0.19 4.77 -1.78
C VAL A 167 -0.05 5.90 -0.77
N VAL A 168 0.64 7.02 -0.91
CA VAL A 168 0.55 8.12 0.04
C VAL A 168 -0.82 8.81 -0.03
N VAL A 169 -1.38 9.03 -1.22
CA VAL A 169 -2.77 9.53 -1.37
C VAL A 169 -3.78 8.53 -0.82
N SER A 170 -3.53 7.23 -0.90
CA SER A 170 -4.45 6.20 -0.40
C SER A 170 -4.65 6.27 1.12
N ILE A 171 -3.67 6.83 1.85
CA ILE A 171 -3.77 7.12 3.29
C ILE A 171 -4.90 8.12 3.58
N LEU A 172 -5.34 8.93 2.61
CA LEU A 172 -6.46 9.85 2.77
C LEU A 172 -7.76 9.30 2.13
N ARG A 173 -7.68 8.34 1.22
CA ARG A 173 -8.85 7.85 0.49
C ARG A 173 -9.72 6.95 1.36
N GLN A 174 -11.04 7.14 1.35
CA GLN A 174 -11.97 6.27 2.06
C GLN A 174 -12.20 4.94 1.32
N PRO A 175 -12.20 3.77 2.00
CA PRO A 175 -11.80 3.57 3.40
C PRO A 175 -10.33 3.91 3.66
N THR A 176 -10.07 4.69 4.70
CA THR A 176 -8.71 4.98 5.14
C THR A 176 -8.42 4.38 6.52
N PHE A 177 -7.14 4.09 6.72
CA PHE A 177 -6.49 3.84 8.00
C PHE A 177 -6.61 5.03 9.00
N LEU A 178 -6.79 6.26 8.51
CA LEU A 178 -6.92 7.46 9.34
C LEU A 178 -8.39 7.74 9.67
N ASP A 179 -8.71 7.78 10.96
CA ASP A 179 -9.97 8.36 11.44
C ASP A 179 -10.05 9.88 11.18
N GLY A 180 -11.25 10.45 11.29
CA GLY A 180 -11.46 11.90 11.20
C GLY A 180 -11.35 12.52 9.81
N ILE A 181 -10.93 11.78 8.79
CA ILE A 181 -10.84 12.28 7.41
C ILE A 181 -12.25 12.39 6.78
N PRO A 182 -12.73 13.60 6.41
CA PRO A 182 -14.07 13.78 5.85
C PRO A 182 -14.26 13.02 4.53
N ALA A 183 -15.43 12.41 4.34
CA ALA A 183 -15.79 11.77 3.07
C ALA A 183 -15.82 12.81 1.93
N GLY A 184 -15.45 12.40 0.71
CA GLY A 184 -15.48 13.25 -0.48
C GLY A 184 -14.49 14.41 -0.52
N HIS A 185 -13.62 14.59 0.49
CA HIS A 185 -12.65 15.70 0.50
C HIS A 185 -11.67 15.68 -0.69
N LEU A 186 -11.50 14.52 -1.34
CA LEU A 186 -10.67 14.37 -2.53
C LEU A 186 -11.41 14.68 -3.84
N ASP A 187 -12.74 14.75 -3.85
CA ASP A 187 -13.56 14.80 -5.07
C ASP A 187 -13.29 16.07 -5.90
N LYS A 188 -12.83 17.14 -5.25
CA LYS A 188 -12.42 18.39 -5.88
C LYS A 188 -11.10 18.33 -6.64
N TYR A 189 -10.31 17.27 -6.49
CA TYR A 189 -9.01 17.10 -7.14
C TYR A 189 -9.16 16.15 -8.34
N ALA A 190 -9.42 16.74 -9.51
CA ALA A 190 -9.80 15.99 -10.72
C ALA A 190 -8.71 15.04 -11.23
N ASN A 191 -7.44 15.28 -10.94
CA ASN A 191 -6.33 14.42 -11.37
C ASN A 191 -5.97 13.41 -10.28
N ILE A 192 -6.04 13.77 -9.00
CA ILE A 192 -5.83 12.82 -7.90
C ILE A 192 -6.90 11.73 -7.90
N THR A 193 -8.15 12.06 -8.22
CA THR A 193 -9.24 11.08 -8.30
C THR A 193 -9.05 10.05 -9.42
N LYS A 194 -8.26 10.38 -10.46
CA LYS A 194 -7.86 9.43 -11.52
C LYS A 194 -6.79 8.45 -11.07
N LEU A 195 -6.04 8.76 -10.00
CA LEU A 195 -5.12 7.78 -9.43
C LEU A 195 -5.93 6.56 -9.00
N PRO A 196 -5.51 5.35 -9.37
CA PRO A 196 -6.19 4.14 -8.96
C PRO A 196 -6.36 4.10 -7.42
N PRO A 197 -7.47 3.58 -6.88
CA PRO A 197 -7.67 3.47 -5.43
C PRO A 197 -6.63 2.52 -4.84
N GLY A 198 -6.15 2.70 -3.59
CA GLY A 198 -5.10 1.90 -2.92
C GLY A 198 -5.08 0.40 -3.28
N ASN A 199 -6.28 -0.16 -3.34
CA ASN A 199 -6.55 -1.55 -3.69
C ASN A 199 -6.39 -1.90 -5.17
N ALA A 200 -6.41 -1.01 -6.16
CA ALA A 200 -6.48 -1.41 -7.58
C ALA A 200 -5.18 -2.00 -8.18
N VAL A 201 -3.98 -1.68 -7.68
CA VAL A 201 -2.74 -2.40 -8.07
C VAL A 201 -2.59 -3.64 -7.23
N ALA A 202 -2.99 -3.59 -5.96
CA ALA A 202 -3.16 -4.80 -5.17
C ALA A 202 -4.11 -5.78 -5.86
N ASP A 203 -5.26 -5.32 -6.36
CA ASP A 203 -6.32 -6.04 -7.04
C ASP A 203 -5.83 -6.49 -8.42
N ARG A 204 -5.06 -5.68 -9.17
CA ARG A 204 -4.40 -6.15 -10.42
C ARG A 204 -3.33 -7.21 -10.17
N LEU A 205 -2.53 -7.06 -9.11
CA LEU A 205 -1.54 -8.04 -8.68
C LEU A 205 -2.21 -9.31 -8.11
N TRP A 206 -3.37 -9.17 -7.45
CA TRP A 206 -4.23 -10.24 -6.95
C TRP A 206 -4.95 -10.99 -8.08
N VAL A 207 -5.45 -10.27 -9.09
CA VAL A 207 -6.05 -10.86 -10.31
C VAL A 207 -5.02 -11.65 -11.11
N GLN A 208 -3.73 -11.31 -11.00
CA GLN A 208 -2.62 -12.10 -11.54
C GLN A 208 -2.10 -13.19 -10.58
N GLY A 209 -2.74 -13.39 -9.41
CA GLY A 209 -2.40 -14.42 -8.42
C GLY A 209 -1.08 -14.20 -7.68
N LYS A 210 -0.54 -12.97 -7.66
CA LYS A 210 0.83 -12.70 -7.23
C LYS A 210 1.01 -12.34 -5.76
N PHE A 211 0.03 -11.83 -5.02
CA PHE A 211 0.19 -11.60 -3.57
C PHE A 211 -1.15 -11.44 -2.82
N ALA A 212 -1.13 -11.73 -1.52
CA ALA A 212 -2.23 -11.50 -0.59
C ALA A 212 -2.00 -10.25 0.26
N PHE A 213 -3.03 -9.40 0.39
CA PHE A 213 -3.00 -8.29 1.35
C PHE A 213 -3.15 -8.84 2.76
N HIS A 214 -2.38 -8.34 3.73
CA HIS A 214 -2.71 -8.52 5.14
C HIS A 214 -3.88 -7.61 5.48
N PHE A 215 -5.07 -8.18 5.58
CA PHE A 215 -6.18 -7.59 6.31
C PHE A 215 -6.08 -8.10 7.75
N PHE A 216 -6.16 -7.20 8.73
CA PHE A 216 -6.14 -7.60 10.14
C PHE A 216 -7.35 -8.46 10.48
N SER A 217 -7.19 -9.30 11.51
CA SER A 217 -8.35 -9.94 12.13
C SER A 217 -9.16 -8.87 12.89
N PRO A 218 -10.51 -8.96 12.90
CA PRO A 218 -11.32 -8.04 13.68
C PRO A 218 -10.88 -8.03 15.15
N GLY A 219 -10.55 -6.84 15.67
CA GLY A 219 -10.22 -6.64 17.08
C GLY A 219 -8.72 -6.57 17.41
N GLU A 220 -7.82 -6.73 16.44
CA GLU A 220 -6.39 -6.46 16.67
C GLU A 220 -6.13 -4.95 16.68
N THR A 221 -5.54 -4.47 17.78
CA THR A 221 -5.06 -3.10 17.94
C THR A 221 -3.61 -3.01 17.49
N ASN A 222 -3.29 -2.07 16.59
CA ASN A 222 -1.90 -1.78 16.28
C ASN A 222 -1.19 -1.04 17.44
N THR A 223 0.11 -0.81 17.31
CA THR A 223 0.94 -0.06 18.27
C THR A 223 0.47 1.36 18.57
N TRP A 224 -0.49 1.88 17.81
CA TRP A 224 -1.08 3.20 17.96
C TRP A 224 -2.52 3.14 18.50
N GLY A 225 -2.94 1.99 19.04
CA GLY A 225 -4.23 1.80 19.72
C GLY A 225 -5.44 1.73 18.80
N GLN A 226 -5.26 1.58 17.48
CA GLN A 226 -6.38 1.57 16.54
C GLN A 226 -6.88 0.14 16.28
N GLN A 227 -8.19 -0.10 16.45
CA GLN A 227 -8.87 -1.32 16.03
C GLN A 227 -9.24 -1.26 14.55
N GLU A 228 -8.86 -2.28 13.77
CA GLU A 228 -9.40 -2.45 12.42
C GLU A 228 -10.82 -3.03 12.45
N LYS A 229 -11.75 -2.38 11.74
CA LYS A 229 -13.07 -2.93 11.43
C LYS A 229 -12.96 -3.78 10.16
N LEU A 230 -13.27 -5.08 10.29
CA LEU A 230 -13.42 -6.07 9.22
C LEU A 230 -13.98 -5.46 7.92
N ARG A 231 -13.33 -5.75 6.79
CA ARG A 231 -13.96 -5.67 5.46
C ARG A 231 -13.94 -7.04 4.80
N PHE A 232 -15.11 -7.67 4.68
CA PHE A 232 -15.34 -8.77 3.76
C PHE A 232 -15.40 -8.20 2.33
N VAL A 233 -14.39 -8.49 1.51
CA VAL A 233 -14.48 -8.30 0.06
C VAL A 233 -14.95 -9.63 -0.53
N PHE A 234 -16.20 -9.68 -1.01
CA PHE A 234 -16.71 -10.84 -1.73
C PHE A 234 -16.01 -10.96 -3.08
N CYS A 235 -15.19 -11.99 -3.25
CA CYS A 235 -14.52 -12.30 -4.51
C CYS A 235 -15.43 -13.17 -5.39
N PHE A 236 -15.84 -12.67 -6.56
CA PHE A 236 -16.42 -13.50 -7.62
C PHE A 236 -15.28 -14.03 -8.49
N CYS A 237 -14.95 -15.31 -8.35
CA CYS A 237 -14.00 -15.98 -9.24
C CYS A 237 -14.75 -16.46 -10.49
N PHE A 238 -14.63 -15.73 -11.61
CA PHE A 238 -15.07 -16.22 -12.92
C PHE A 238 -13.93 -17.00 -13.57
N SER A 239 -13.93 -18.31 -13.42
CA SER A 239 -13.10 -19.20 -14.24
C SER A 239 -13.69 -19.29 -15.65
N ARG A 240 -13.03 -18.69 -16.63
CA ARG A 240 -13.36 -18.80 -18.06
C ARG A 240 -12.98 -20.21 -18.54
N PHE A 241 -13.92 -21.16 -18.50
CA PHE A 241 -13.74 -22.44 -19.19
C PHE A 241 -13.89 -22.21 -20.69
N GLY A 242 -12.81 -22.45 -21.43
CA GLY A 242 -12.79 -22.40 -22.88
C GLY A 242 -13.56 -23.56 -23.49
N GLY A 243 -14.35 -23.26 -24.52
CA GLY A 243 -14.89 -24.21 -25.49
C GLY A 243 -16.20 -24.87 -25.07
N PHE A 244 -17.32 -24.44 -25.66
CA PHE A 244 -18.25 -25.31 -26.40
C PHE A 244 -19.28 -24.41 -27.11
N ALA A 245 -19.46 -24.64 -28.41
CA ALA A 245 -20.42 -23.93 -29.23
C ALA A 245 -21.87 -24.31 -28.85
N GLY A 246 -22.73 -23.30 -28.72
CA GLY A 246 -24.18 -23.42 -28.85
C GLY A 246 -24.94 -24.22 -27.77
N ARG A 247 -25.27 -23.58 -26.64
CA ARG A 247 -26.54 -23.66 -25.87
C ARG A 247 -26.40 -22.82 -24.58
N ALA A 248 -27.53 -22.34 -24.04
CA ALA A 248 -27.59 -21.49 -22.85
C ALA A 248 -26.72 -22.03 -21.70
N ALA A 249 -25.73 -21.24 -21.25
CA ALA A 249 -24.78 -21.64 -20.24
C ALA A 249 -25.32 -21.34 -18.83
N THR A 250 -25.54 -22.39 -18.03
CA THR A 250 -25.74 -22.27 -16.58
C THR A 250 -24.41 -21.89 -15.92
N ILE A 251 -24.32 -20.69 -15.35
CA ILE A 251 -23.12 -20.26 -14.59
C ILE A 251 -23.25 -20.80 -13.16
N SER A 252 -22.49 -21.87 -12.83
CA SER A 252 -22.29 -22.27 -11.44
C SER A 252 -21.02 -21.60 -10.90
N ALA A 253 -21.14 -20.67 -9.95
CA ALA A 253 -20.00 -20.13 -9.23
C ALA A 253 -19.67 -21.04 -8.03
N LYS A 254 -18.42 -21.51 -7.94
CA LYS A 254 -17.88 -22.15 -6.72
C LYS A 254 -17.17 -21.08 -5.89
N ILE A 255 -17.64 -20.87 -4.68
CA ILE A 255 -16.97 -20.02 -3.68
C ILE A 255 -16.16 -20.95 -2.77
N VAL A 256 -14.84 -20.75 -2.71
CA VAL A 256 -13.96 -21.44 -1.76
C VAL A 256 -13.44 -20.40 -0.77
N LEU A 257 -13.90 -20.50 0.48
CA LEU A 257 -13.41 -19.66 1.58
C LEU A 257 -12.35 -20.43 2.36
N PHE A 258 -11.16 -19.83 2.51
CA PHE A 258 -10.14 -20.32 3.44
C PHE A 258 -10.20 -19.48 4.72
N PHE A 259 -10.43 -20.14 5.86
CA PHE A 259 -10.33 -19.52 7.18
C PHE A 259 -9.03 -19.95 7.84
N ARG A 260 -8.27 -19.00 8.37
CA ARG A 260 -7.12 -19.27 9.24
C ARG A 260 -7.44 -18.75 10.64
N PHE A 261 -7.79 -19.66 11.55
CA PHE A 261 -7.92 -19.37 12.98
C PHE A 261 -6.73 -20.01 13.69
N GLY A 262 -5.98 -19.21 14.46
CA GLY A 262 -5.10 -19.69 15.55
C GLY A 262 -4.24 -20.92 15.26
N GLY A 263 -3.45 -20.92 14.18
CA GLY A 263 -2.40 -21.94 13.96
C GLY A 263 -2.88 -23.34 13.54
N VAL A 264 -4.17 -23.58 13.30
CA VAL A 264 -4.67 -24.87 12.78
C VAL A 264 -5.41 -24.66 11.46
N ALA A 265 -5.06 -25.44 10.43
CA ALA A 265 -5.71 -25.37 9.11
C ALA A 265 -7.19 -25.80 9.21
N GLY A 266 -8.12 -24.87 8.95
CA GLY A 266 -9.56 -25.12 8.92
C GLY A 266 -10.04 -25.70 7.58
N LYS A 267 -11.07 -26.56 7.64
CA LYS A 267 -11.68 -27.25 6.48
C LYS A 267 -12.38 -26.29 5.51
N ALA A 268 -12.28 -26.58 4.21
CA ALA A 268 -13.04 -25.91 3.16
C ALA A 268 -14.53 -26.26 3.24
N VAL A 269 -15.41 -25.25 3.18
CA VAL A 269 -16.87 -25.43 3.05
C VAL A 269 -17.27 -24.96 1.66
N THR A 270 -17.94 -25.83 0.89
CA THR A 270 -18.39 -25.52 -0.48
C THR A 270 -19.86 -25.12 -0.45
N TYR A 271 -20.20 -23.97 -1.04
CA TYR A 271 -21.59 -23.57 -1.27
C TYR A 271 -21.86 -23.47 -2.78
N THR A 272 -22.99 -24.02 -3.23
CA THR A 272 -23.45 -23.93 -4.62
C THR A 272 -24.78 -23.18 -4.64
N ARG A 273 -24.87 -22.09 -5.42
CA ARG A 273 -26.14 -21.40 -5.67
C ARG A 273 -26.43 -21.43 -7.17
N HIS A 274 -27.62 -21.89 -7.54
CA HIS A 274 -28.10 -21.86 -8.91
C HIS A 274 -28.69 -20.47 -9.21
N LEU A 275 -28.14 -19.77 -10.20
CA LEU A 275 -28.73 -18.56 -10.77
C LEU A 275 -29.47 -18.99 -12.05
N TRP A 276 -30.78 -18.79 -12.08
CA TRP A 276 -31.57 -18.89 -13.31
C TRP A 276 -31.52 -17.54 -14.03
N GLY A 277 -31.35 -17.58 -15.35
CA GLY A 277 -31.14 -16.41 -16.21
C GLY A 277 -32.39 -15.60 -16.49
#